data_AF-A0A178THM0-F1
#
_entry.id   AF-A0A178THM0-F1
#
_cell.length_a   1.000
_cell.length_b   1.000
_cell.length_c   1.000
_cell.angle_alpha   90.00
_cell.angle_beta   90.00
_cell.angle_gamma   90.00
#
_symmetry.space_group_name_H-M   'P 1'
#
loop_
_entity.id
_entity.type
_entity.pdbx_description
1 polymer ?
#
loop_
_entity_poly.entity_id
_entity_poly.type
_entity_poly.pdbx_seq_one_letter_code
_entity_poly.pdbx_strand_id
1 'polypeptide(L)'
;MRKVMMMIGLILMVTIVFKQPVFADDDEYRKYEEHELEEENEAVEEGGEVLGWGTVAATAAAGTLFLLRRKVSFFTKIMPNGKPFFIQLLRLLTKWHISIGAIAVTLAAAHGILMYMAEGELTANEYVGMVAVGLMTAAAVVGMVLAKNKRNSSIRATHMGLLLISGIFMVFHIVFS
;
A
#
# COMPACT_ATOMS: atom_id res chain seq x y z
N MET A 1 -32.70 -17.79 -7.67
CA MET A 1 -31.67 -18.61 -8.35
C MET A 1 -31.68 -18.44 -9.88
N ARG A 2 -32.80 -18.63 -10.58
CA ARG A 2 -32.88 -18.50 -12.06
C ARG A 2 -32.37 -17.15 -12.61
N LYS A 3 -32.63 -16.04 -11.91
CA LYS A 3 -32.15 -14.69 -12.30
C LYS A 3 -30.65 -14.47 -12.11
N VAL A 4 -30.05 -15.11 -11.10
CA VAL A 4 -28.60 -15.02 -10.83
C VAL A 4 -27.81 -15.83 -11.88
N MET A 5 -28.34 -17.00 -12.27
CA MET A 5 -27.75 -17.84 -13.32
C MET A 5 -27.81 -17.15 -14.70
N MET A 6 -28.88 -16.41 -14.99
CA MET A 6 -29.03 -15.65 -16.23
C MET A 6 -28.06 -14.45 -16.29
N MET A 7 -27.78 -13.82 -15.14
CA MET A 7 -26.84 -12.70 -15.03
C MET A 7 -25.38 -13.14 -15.20
N ILE A 8 -25.02 -14.29 -14.63
CA ILE A 8 -23.68 -14.89 -14.81
C ILE A 8 -23.45 -15.31 -16.27
N GLY A 9 -24.48 -15.88 -16.93
CA GLY A 9 -24.41 -16.21 -18.35
C GLY A 9 -24.24 -14.99 -19.26
N LEU A 10 -24.90 -13.88 -18.93
CA LEU A 10 -24.76 -12.60 -19.66
C LEU A 10 -23.33 -12.04 -19.52
N ILE A 11 -22.77 -12.07 -18.31
CA ILE A 11 -21.40 -11.59 -18.03
C ILE A 11 -20.37 -12.44 -18.77
N LEU A 12 -20.54 -13.77 -18.83
CA LEU A 12 -19.67 -14.68 -19.57
C LEU A 12 -19.76 -14.51 -21.09
N MET A 13 -20.92 -14.13 -21.63
CA MET A 13 -21.02 -13.83 -23.07
C MET A 13 -20.35 -12.51 -23.44
N VAL A 14 -20.45 -11.50 -22.57
CA VAL A 14 -19.81 -10.20 -22.78
C VAL A 14 -18.28 -10.35 -22.82
N THR A 15 -17.68 -11.18 -21.97
CA THR A 15 -16.22 -11.38 -21.96
C THR A 15 -15.69 -12.17 -23.17
N ILE A 16 -16.51 -12.97 -23.83
CA ILE A 16 -16.13 -13.71 -25.05
C ILE A 16 -16.19 -12.80 -26.29
N VAL A 17 -17.14 -11.86 -26.35
CA VAL A 17 -17.28 -10.90 -27.47
C VAL A 17 -16.11 -9.92 -27.52
N PHE A 18 -15.46 -9.61 -26.38
CA PHE A 18 -14.30 -8.72 -26.32
C PHE A 18 -12.94 -9.41 -26.61
N LYS A 19 -12.90 -10.71 -26.94
CA LYS A 19 -11.66 -11.47 -27.23
C LYS A 19 -11.55 -11.95 -28.68
N GLN A 20 -11.88 -11.09 -29.65
CA GLN A 20 -11.56 -11.34 -31.06
C GLN A 20 -10.64 -10.23 -31.56
N PRO A 21 -9.32 -10.45 -31.66
CA PRO A 21 -8.45 -9.53 -32.40
C PRO A 21 -8.73 -9.72 -33.89
N VAL A 22 -9.35 -8.71 -34.50
CA VAL A 22 -9.35 -8.50 -35.95
C VAL A 22 -8.33 -7.41 -36.21
N PHE A 23 -7.19 -7.73 -36.83
CA PHE A 23 -6.85 -7.31 -38.19
C PHE A 23 -5.46 -7.83 -38.58
N ALA A 24 -5.34 -8.01 -39.89
CA ALA A 24 -4.21 -8.55 -40.61
C ALA A 24 -3.29 -7.44 -41.11
N ASP A 25 -2.01 -7.81 -41.20
CA ASP A 25 -1.01 -7.51 -42.24
C ASP A 25 -0.34 -6.13 -42.34
N ASP A 26 0.95 -6.26 -42.69
CA ASP A 26 1.99 -5.29 -43.03
C ASP A 26 2.50 -4.34 -41.94
N ASP A 27 3.75 -4.58 -41.48
CA ASP A 27 4.83 -3.58 -41.37
C ASP A 27 6.02 -4.15 -40.57
N GLU A 28 6.91 -4.87 -41.26
CA GLU A 28 8.10 -5.57 -40.73
C GLU A 28 9.22 -4.64 -40.18
N TYR A 29 8.94 -3.34 -39.98
CA TYR A 29 9.88 -2.34 -39.47
C TYR A 29 9.64 -1.89 -38.01
N ARG A 30 8.57 -2.33 -37.34
CA ARG A 30 8.21 -1.89 -35.97
C ARG A 30 8.85 -2.68 -34.81
N LYS A 31 9.46 -3.81 -35.10
CA LYS A 31 9.82 -4.82 -34.07
C LYS A 31 11.01 -4.43 -33.16
N TYR A 32 11.78 -3.40 -33.52
CA TYR A 32 12.93 -2.95 -32.70
C TYR A 32 12.56 -1.83 -31.71
N GLU A 33 11.62 -0.93 -32.04
CA GLU A 33 11.15 0.10 -31.09
C GLU A 33 10.20 -0.49 -30.03
N GLU A 34 9.45 -1.53 -30.38
CA GLU A 34 8.51 -2.20 -29.47
C GLU A 34 9.23 -2.96 -28.35
N HIS A 35 10.40 -3.55 -28.63
CA HIS A 35 11.19 -4.27 -27.62
C HIS A 35 11.88 -3.34 -26.60
N GLU A 36 12.36 -2.15 -26.99
CA GLU A 36 12.94 -1.19 -26.03
C GLU A 36 11.86 -0.58 -25.12
N LEU A 37 10.64 -0.35 -25.64
CA LEU A 37 9.52 0.14 -24.86
C LEU A 37 8.92 -0.93 -23.92
N GLU A 38 8.91 -2.20 -24.32
CA GLU A 38 8.53 -3.31 -23.43
C GLU A 38 9.54 -3.48 -22.28
N GLU A 39 10.85 -3.44 -22.55
CA GLU A 39 11.90 -3.56 -21.51
C GLU A 39 11.89 -2.37 -20.53
N GLU A 40 11.67 -1.13 -21.02
CA GLU A 40 11.62 0.05 -20.15
C GLU A 40 10.40 0.02 -19.22
N ASN A 41 9.24 -0.42 -19.73
CA ASN A 41 8.03 -0.57 -18.90
C ASN A 41 8.18 -1.67 -17.85
N GLU A 42 8.81 -2.80 -18.21
CA GLU A 42 9.06 -3.92 -17.26
C GLU A 42 9.93 -3.47 -16.08
N ALA A 43 10.98 -2.67 -16.33
CA ALA A 43 11.85 -2.14 -15.27
C ALA A 43 11.12 -1.14 -14.35
N VAL A 44 10.22 -0.32 -14.89
CA VAL A 44 9.42 0.64 -14.13
C VAL A 44 8.38 -0.09 -13.27
N GLU A 45 7.73 -1.11 -13.81
CA GLU A 45 6.77 -1.96 -13.10
C GLU A 45 7.44 -2.72 -11.96
N GLU A 46 8.54 -3.43 -12.22
CA GLU A 46 9.30 -4.17 -11.19
C GLU A 46 9.77 -3.21 -10.08
N GLY A 47 10.28 -2.03 -10.45
CA GLY A 47 10.65 -0.98 -9.51
C GLY A 47 9.45 -0.55 -8.65
N GLY A 48 8.28 -0.36 -9.26
CA GLY A 48 7.01 -0.09 -8.60
C GLY A 48 6.66 -1.16 -7.57
N GLU A 49 6.69 -2.43 -7.93
CA GLU A 49 6.37 -3.55 -7.04
C GLU A 49 7.29 -3.61 -5.81
N VAL A 50 8.59 -3.44 -6.01
CA VAL A 50 9.58 -3.42 -4.92
C VAL A 50 9.29 -2.28 -3.94
N LEU A 51 8.94 -1.09 -4.44
CA LEU A 51 8.52 0.03 -3.59
C LEU A 51 7.20 -0.25 -2.86
N GLY A 52 6.28 -0.98 -3.49
CA GLY A 52 5.04 -1.46 -2.87
C GLY A 52 5.33 -2.33 -1.64
N TRP A 53 6.17 -3.36 -1.79
CA TRP A 53 6.58 -4.21 -0.67
C TRP A 53 7.37 -3.45 0.40
N GLY A 54 8.24 -2.53 -0.02
CA GLY A 54 8.95 -1.63 0.89
C GLY A 54 8.00 -0.77 1.74
N THR A 55 6.93 -0.27 1.13
CA THR A 55 5.86 0.47 1.79
C THR A 55 5.16 -0.37 2.85
N VAL A 56 4.78 -1.61 2.50
CA VAL A 56 4.14 -2.55 3.44
C VAL A 56 5.05 -2.82 4.64
N ALA A 57 6.33 -3.09 4.40
CA ALA A 57 7.32 -3.35 5.45
C ALA A 57 7.51 -2.14 6.38
N ALA A 58 7.67 -0.93 5.82
CA ALA A 58 7.82 0.30 6.58
C ALA A 58 6.57 0.63 7.41
N THR A 59 5.38 0.45 6.82
CA THR A 59 4.10 0.65 7.49
C THR A 59 3.92 -0.34 8.64
N ALA A 60 4.24 -1.61 8.42
CA ALA A 60 4.20 -2.64 9.47
C ALA A 60 5.17 -2.31 10.62
N ALA A 61 6.39 -1.86 10.31
CA ALA A 61 7.36 -1.44 11.31
C ALA A 61 6.85 -0.23 12.14
N ALA A 62 6.26 0.77 11.48
CA ALA A 62 5.65 1.91 12.15
C ALA A 62 4.45 1.50 13.02
N GLY A 63 3.57 0.64 12.52
CA GLY A 63 2.38 0.13 13.20
C GLY A 63 2.71 -0.75 14.41
N THR A 64 3.81 -1.49 14.35
CA THR A 64 4.30 -2.34 15.45
C THR A 64 4.53 -1.55 16.74
N LEU A 65 4.87 -0.26 16.65
CA LEU A 65 5.00 0.61 17.83
C LEU A 65 3.73 0.62 18.70
N PHE A 66 2.55 0.62 18.08
CA PHE A 66 1.28 0.63 18.80
C PHE A 66 1.08 -0.67 19.59
N LEU A 67 1.30 -1.81 18.95
CA LEU A 67 1.18 -3.13 19.59
C LEU A 67 2.18 -3.27 20.73
N LEU A 68 3.44 -2.88 20.51
CA LEU A 68 4.47 -2.92 21.53
C LEU A 68 4.12 -2.01 22.71
N ARG A 69 3.71 -0.76 22.48
CA ARG A 69 3.30 0.14 23.58
C ARG A 69 2.16 -0.42 24.42
N ARG A 70 1.17 -1.04 23.77
CA ARG A 70 -0.03 -1.54 24.45
C ARG A 70 0.23 -2.85 25.20
N LYS A 71 1.16 -3.68 24.72
CA LYS A 71 1.36 -5.06 25.20
C LYS A 71 2.75 -5.33 25.79
N VAL A 72 3.61 -4.31 25.96
CA VAL A 72 4.97 -4.51 26.51
C VAL A 72 4.96 -5.24 27.85
N SER A 73 4.02 -4.91 28.75
CA SER A 73 3.91 -5.58 30.06
C SER A 73 3.65 -7.08 29.92
N PHE A 74 2.77 -7.46 28.99
CA PHE A 74 2.48 -8.85 28.66
C PHE A 74 3.73 -9.57 28.11
N PHE A 75 4.43 -8.98 27.14
CA PHE A 75 5.65 -9.57 26.59
C PHE A 75 6.76 -9.72 27.64
N THR A 76 6.95 -8.70 28.49
CA THR A 76 7.95 -8.76 29.57
C THR A 76 7.60 -9.76 30.68
N LYS A 77 6.32 -10.14 30.82
CA LYS A 77 5.87 -11.16 31.78
C LYS A 77 6.11 -12.57 31.26
N ILE A 78 5.91 -12.81 29.96
CA ILE A 78 6.12 -14.12 29.32
C ILE A 78 7.60 -14.40 29.12
N MET A 79 8.36 -13.40 28.69
CA MET A 79 9.79 -13.51 28.42
C MET A 79 10.58 -12.53 29.31
N PRO A 80 10.78 -12.85 30.60
CA PRO A 80 11.51 -11.97 31.52
C PRO A 80 12.95 -11.72 31.08
N ASN A 81 13.62 -12.73 30.50
CA ASN A 81 14.98 -12.61 29.97
C ASN A 81 15.05 -11.73 28.70
N GLY A 82 13.94 -11.57 27.97
CA GLY A 82 13.84 -10.70 26.79
C GLY A 82 13.46 -9.25 27.10
N LYS A 83 13.21 -8.92 28.38
CA LYS A 83 12.84 -7.56 28.81
C LYS A 83 13.76 -6.45 28.27
N PRO A 84 15.10 -6.54 28.35
CA PRO A 84 15.96 -5.47 27.84
C PRO A 84 15.80 -5.26 26.33
N PHE A 85 15.63 -6.34 25.57
CA PHE A 85 15.38 -6.29 24.14
C PHE A 85 14.08 -5.54 23.80
N PHE A 86 12.95 -5.90 24.43
CA PHE A 86 11.67 -5.21 24.17
C PHE A 86 11.69 -3.71 24.53
N ILE A 87 12.40 -3.34 25.60
CA ILE A 87 12.56 -1.93 26.00
C ILE A 87 13.43 -1.18 24.98
N GLN A 88 14.54 -1.79 24.52
CA GLN A 88 15.39 -1.20 23.49
C GLN A 88 14.64 -1.04 22.17
N LEU A 89 13.93 -2.08 21.73
CA LEU A 89 13.11 -2.04 20.52
C LEU A 89 12.03 -0.95 20.61
N LEU A 90 11.32 -0.84 21.74
CA LEU A 90 10.33 0.20 21.96
C LEU A 90 10.94 1.61 21.91
N ARG A 91 12.14 1.80 22.47
CA ARG A 91 12.88 3.08 22.40
C ARG A 91 13.29 3.41 20.97
N LEU A 92 13.81 2.43 20.24
CA LEU A 92 14.24 2.58 18.85
C LEU A 92 13.04 2.93 17.96
N LEU A 93 11.96 2.14 18.02
CA LEU A 93 10.73 2.42 17.28
C LEU A 93 10.15 3.78 17.65
N THR A 94 10.12 4.16 18.94
CA THR A 94 9.63 5.49 19.34
C THR A 94 10.50 6.63 18.78
N LYS A 95 11.82 6.47 18.75
CA LYS A 95 12.74 7.48 18.21
C LYS A 95 12.58 7.65 16.69
N TRP A 96 12.46 6.53 15.98
CA TRP A 96 12.45 6.52 14.51
C TRP A 96 11.05 6.51 13.90
N HIS A 97 9.98 6.41 14.69
CA HIS A 97 8.60 6.29 14.21
C HIS A 97 8.22 7.34 13.15
N ILE A 98 8.57 8.60 13.40
CA ILE A 98 8.24 9.70 12.47
C ILE A 98 9.01 9.52 11.16
N SER A 99 10.30 9.20 11.22
CA SER A 99 11.13 8.98 10.03
C SER A 99 10.66 7.75 9.23
N ILE A 100 10.37 6.64 9.91
CA ILE A 100 9.85 5.41 9.27
C ILE A 100 8.50 5.70 8.61
N GLY A 101 7.61 6.44 9.29
CA GLY A 101 6.32 6.83 8.71
C GLY A 101 6.46 7.76 7.49
N ALA A 102 7.41 8.69 7.52
CA ALA A 102 7.72 9.55 6.36
C ALA A 102 8.27 8.74 5.18
N ILE A 103 9.17 7.78 5.45
CA ILE A 103 9.67 6.84 4.44
C ILE A 103 8.51 6.03 3.86
N ALA A 104 7.61 5.49 4.69
CA ALA A 104 6.46 4.73 4.22
C ALA A 104 5.56 5.54 3.27
N VAL A 105 5.26 6.81 3.60
CA VAL A 105 4.48 7.70 2.72
C VAL A 105 5.23 7.98 1.41
N THR A 106 6.55 8.20 1.50
CA THR A 106 7.37 8.49 0.31
C THR A 106 7.43 7.28 -0.63
N LEU A 107 7.67 6.08 -0.09
CA LEU A 107 7.66 4.84 -0.85
C LEU A 107 6.29 4.57 -1.47
N ALA A 108 5.20 4.81 -0.74
CA ALA A 108 3.84 4.59 -1.25
C ALA A 108 3.49 5.52 -2.40
N ALA A 109 3.87 6.80 -2.28
CA ALA A 109 3.68 7.78 -3.35
C ALA A 109 4.52 7.44 -4.58
N ALA A 110 5.79 7.06 -4.37
CA ALA A 110 6.68 6.66 -5.47
C ALA A 110 6.19 5.38 -6.16
N HIS A 111 5.75 4.37 -5.40
CA HIS A 111 5.08 3.18 -5.92
C HIS A 111 3.90 3.56 -6.84
N GLY A 112 2.95 4.37 -6.35
CA GLY A 112 1.80 4.78 -7.16
C GLY A 112 2.17 5.57 -8.43
N ILE A 113 3.24 6.38 -8.37
CA ILE A 113 3.74 7.10 -9.55
C ILE A 113 4.33 6.13 -10.58
N LEU A 114 5.16 5.17 -10.15
CA LEU A 114 5.76 4.19 -11.06
C LEU A 114 4.71 3.28 -11.68
N MET A 115 3.75 2.79 -10.90
CA MET A 115 2.64 1.98 -11.43
C MET A 115 1.83 2.76 -12.46
N TYR A 116 1.52 4.04 -12.20
CA TYR A 116 0.84 4.88 -13.18
C TYR A 116 1.64 5.09 -14.47
N MET A 117 2.98 5.21 -14.37
CA MET A 117 3.84 5.33 -15.54
C MET A 117 3.90 4.03 -16.36
N ALA A 118 3.92 2.87 -15.71
CA ALA A 118 3.95 1.56 -16.36
C ALA A 118 2.60 1.19 -17.00
N GLU A 119 1.50 1.38 -16.28
CA GLU A 119 0.16 0.98 -16.75
C GLU A 119 -0.50 2.01 -17.68
N GLY A 120 -0.15 3.29 -17.54
CA GLY A 120 -0.70 4.38 -18.36
C GLY A 120 -2.16 4.74 -18.09
N GLU A 121 -2.87 3.99 -17.23
CA GLU A 121 -4.26 4.23 -16.85
C GLU A 121 -4.51 4.08 -15.34
N LEU A 122 -5.70 4.49 -14.89
CA LEU A 122 -6.13 4.35 -13.50
C LEU A 122 -7.46 3.60 -13.48
N THR A 123 -7.41 2.35 -13.04
CA THR A 123 -8.59 1.53 -12.77
C THR A 123 -9.10 1.77 -11.35
N ALA A 124 -10.22 1.13 -11.00
CA ALA A 124 -10.83 1.27 -9.67
C ALA A 124 -9.87 0.87 -8.53
N ASN A 125 -8.95 -0.06 -8.78
CA ASN A 125 -8.00 -0.53 -7.77
C ASN A 125 -6.94 0.53 -7.44
N GLU A 126 -6.41 1.24 -8.43
CA GLU A 126 -5.42 2.30 -8.23
C GLU A 126 -6.05 3.50 -7.48
N TYR A 127 -7.36 3.76 -7.68
CA TYR A 127 -8.09 4.73 -6.86
C TYR A 127 -8.17 4.33 -5.39
N VAL A 128 -8.33 3.04 -5.07
CA VAL A 128 -8.30 2.53 -3.69
C VAL A 128 -6.92 2.75 -3.09
N GLY A 129 -5.85 2.47 -3.85
CA GLY A 129 -4.46 2.76 -3.47
C GLY A 129 -4.23 4.25 -3.16
N MET A 130 -4.68 5.15 -4.05
CA MET A 130 -4.59 6.60 -3.83
C MET A 130 -5.33 7.07 -2.57
N VAL A 131 -6.53 6.54 -2.29
CA VAL A 131 -7.25 6.85 -1.05
C VAL A 131 -6.47 6.38 0.17
N ALA A 132 -5.86 5.18 0.12
CA ALA A 132 -5.02 4.67 1.20
C ALA A 132 -3.84 5.60 1.50
N VAL A 133 -3.11 6.02 0.45
CA VAL A 133 -1.96 6.95 0.54
C VAL A 133 -2.40 8.32 1.04
N GLY A 134 -3.53 8.84 0.57
CA GLY A 134 -4.09 10.11 1.03
C GLY A 134 -4.41 10.10 2.53
N LEU A 135 -5.05 9.03 3.02
CA LEU A 135 -5.31 8.84 4.45
C LEU A 135 -4.02 8.68 5.26
N MET A 136 -3.02 7.96 4.73
CA MET A 136 -1.72 7.79 5.38
C MET A 136 -0.96 9.11 5.50
N THR A 137 -1.03 9.94 4.45
CA THR A 137 -0.45 11.29 4.43
C THR A 137 -1.14 12.21 5.44
N ALA A 138 -2.48 12.20 5.48
CA ALA A 138 -3.24 12.91 6.50
C ALA A 138 -2.88 12.43 7.92
N ALA A 139 -2.74 11.12 8.11
CA ALA A 139 -2.31 10.56 9.38
C ALA A 139 -0.91 11.03 9.77
N ALA A 140 0.03 11.14 8.83
CA ALA A 140 1.37 11.65 9.06
C ALA A 140 1.34 13.11 9.54
N VAL A 141 0.52 13.97 8.91
CA VAL A 141 0.32 15.37 9.33
C VAL A 141 -0.24 15.44 10.75
N VAL A 142 -1.30 14.68 11.05
CA VAL A 142 -1.86 14.61 12.41
C VAL A 142 -0.82 14.07 13.40
N GLY A 143 0.02 13.12 12.99
CA GLY A 143 1.13 12.58 13.76
C GLY A 143 2.18 13.63 14.14
N MET A 144 2.51 14.55 13.24
CA MET A 144 3.39 15.68 13.52
C MET A 144 2.79 16.64 14.55
N VAL A 145 1.48 16.93 14.44
CA VAL A 145 0.76 17.75 15.43
C VAL A 145 0.73 17.05 16.79
N LEU A 146 0.50 15.73 16.81
CA LEU A 146 0.52 14.90 18.01
C LEU A 146 1.90 14.86 18.68
N ALA A 147 2.98 14.89 17.91
CA ALA A 147 4.35 14.91 18.44
C ALA A 147 4.60 16.15 19.32
N LYS A 148 3.96 17.29 18.99
CA LYS A 148 3.97 18.51 19.80
C LYS A 148 2.94 18.49 20.93
N ASN A 149 1.82 17.79 20.75
CA ASN A 149 0.67 17.78 21.67
C ASN A 149 0.40 16.40 22.30
N LYS A 150 1.44 15.73 22.83
CA LYS A 150 1.41 14.31 23.24
C LYS A 150 0.35 13.94 24.30
N ARG A 151 -0.21 14.91 25.02
CA ARG A 151 -1.25 14.68 26.04
C ARG A 151 -2.68 14.70 25.49
N ASN A 152 -2.89 15.24 24.28
CA ASN A 152 -4.23 15.32 23.70
C ASN A 152 -4.69 13.92 23.23
N SER A 153 -5.76 13.41 23.85
CA SER A 153 -6.34 12.09 23.53
C SER A 153 -7.08 12.08 22.20
N SER A 154 -7.75 13.18 21.84
CA SER A 154 -8.50 13.31 20.59
C SER A 154 -7.58 13.24 19.38
N ILE A 155 -6.49 14.02 19.34
CA ILE A 155 -5.52 13.99 18.22
C ILE A 155 -4.92 12.59 18.05
N ARG A 156 -4.64 11.88 19.14
CA ARG A 156 -4.16 10.50 19.11
C ARG A 156 -5.19 9.55 18.53
N ALA A 157 -6.45 9.68 18.94
CA ALA A 157 -7.54 8.88 18.41
C ALA A 157 -7.73 9.13 16.90
N THR A 158 -7.67 10.38 16.46
CA THR A 158 -7.72 10.75 15.03
C THR A 158 -6.56 10.13 14.25
N HIS A 159 -5.32 10.26 14.73
CA HIS A 159 -4.16 9.66 14.08
C HIS A 159 -4.31 8.14 13.94
N MET A 160 -4.73 7.45 15.00
CA MET A 160 -4.95 6.01 14.99
C MET A 160 -6.13 5.60 14.09
N GLY A 161 -7.21 6.38 14.08
CA GLY A 161 -8.37 6.14 13.23
C GLY A 161 -8.03 6.27 11.75
N LEU A 162 -7.28 7.32 11.38
CA LEU A 162 -6.80 7.50 10.00
C LEU A 162 -5.89 6.35 9.56
N LEU A 163 -4.94 5.92 10.42
CA LEU A 163 -4.07 4.78 10.12
C LEU A 163 -4.85 3.47 9.99
N LEU A 164 -5.88 3.26 10.81
CA LEU A 164 -6.69 2.05 10.75
C LEU A 164 -7.52 2.00 9.46
N ILE A 165 -8.17 3.10 9.08
CA ILE A 165 -8.92 3.17 7.83
C ILE A 165 -7.96 3.03 6.64
N SER A 166 -6.84 3.76 6.64
CA SER A 166 -5.80 3.63 5.62
C SER A 166 -5.31 2.18 5.48
N GLY A 167 -5.05 1.50 6.60
CA GLY A 167 -4.65 0.10 6.61
C GLY A 167 -5.70 -0.86 6.02
N ILE A 168 -7.00 -0.58 6.21
CA ILE A 168 -8.07 -1.34 5.57
C ILE A 168 -8.01 -1.16 4.05
N PHE A 169 -7.96 0.08 3.55
CA PHE A 169 -7.85 0.35 2.12
C PHE A 169 -6.58 -0.24 1.51
N MET A 170 -5.45 -0.20 2.23
CA MET A 170 -4.20 -0.80 1.81
C MET A 170 -4.32 -2.32 1.66
N VAL A 171 -4.96 -3.02 2.61
CA VAL A 171 -5.19 -4.47 2.50
C VAL A 171 -6.13 -4.78 1.34
N PHE A 172 -7.18 -3.99 1.13
CA PHE A 172 -8.05 -4.15 -0.03
C PHE A 172 -7.27 -3.98 -1.33
N HIS A 173 -6.48 -2.92 -1.45
CA HIS A 173 -5.63 -2.68 -2.62
C HIS A 173 -4.72 -3.89 -2.89
N ILE A 174 -3.97 -4.38 -1.90
CA ILE A 174 -3.06 -5.53 -2.07
C ILE A 174 -3.80 -6.83 -2.48
N VAL A 175 -5.01 -7.06 -1.99
CA VAL A 175 -5.76 -8.31 -2.27
C VAL A 175 -6.40 -8.29 -3.66
N PHE A 176 -6.68 -7.11 -4.20
CA PHE A 176 -7.38 -6.94 -5.48
C PHE A 176 -6.51 -6.30 -6.58
N SER A 177 -5.21 -6.07 -6.31
CA SER A 177 -4.19 -5.78 -7.32
C SER A 177 -3.67 -7.08 -7.90
#